data_AF-A0A5C4NDH3-F1
#
_entry.id   AF-A0A5C4NDH3-F1
#
_cell.length_a   1.000
_cell.length_b   1.000
_cell.length_c   1.000
_cell.angle_alpha   90.00
_cell.angle_beta   90.00
_cell.angle_gamma   90.00
#
_symmetry.space_group_name_H-M   'P 1'
#
loop_
_entity.id
_entity.type
_entity.pdbx_description
1 polymer ?
#
loop_
_entity_poly.entity_id
_entity_poly.type
_entity_poly.pdbx_seq_one_letter_code
_entity_poly.pdbx_strand_id
1 'polypeptide(L)'
;MLRHPTTSRSSRKGFALIAVLAGAVLVGGLAATLRARGLAQAAVIGRIEEGHRLALGRLSVAARVGASLAGGGARPSTDGTPVRLEEDGRAWEVRLFDVEGLVDLYLAPPEVLALLGDGVAIAQQREVALSALVPGDRFDSEEQTLARLGFDAAERVRLAPFVTQRARTGAINPTLAPAELRDALGALRGDTAGGETAEIAIRPWPGAADPAEPARGPGGS
;
A
#
# COMPACT_ATOMS: atom_id res chain seq x y z
N MET A 1 -5.21 -11.28 -90.43
CA MET A 1 -4.82 -12.35 -89.48
C MET A 1 -4.19 -11.69 -88.25
N LEU A 2 -4.99 -11.45 -87.20
CA LEU A 2 -4.53 -10.91 -85.92
C LEU A 2 -4.28 -12.07 -84.97
N ARG A 3 -3.01 -12.37 -84.67
CA ARG A 3 -2.64 -13.33 -83.63
C ARG A 3 -2.78 -12.65 -82.28
N HIS A 4 -3.76 -13.05 -81.48
CA HIS A 4 -3.83 -12.68 -80.07
C HIS A 4 -2.66 -13.32 -79.31
N PRO A 5 -1.79 -12.56 -78.62
CA PRO A 5 -0.82 -13.14 -77.71
C PRO A 5 -1.55 -13.75 -76.52
N THR A 6 -1.53 -15.07 -76.41
CA THR A 6 -1.92 -15.76 -75.19
C THR A 6 -0.88 -15.43 -74.13
N THR A 7 -1.21 -14.46 -73.29
CA THR A 7 -0.43 -14.09 -72.11
C THR A 7 -0.46 -15.29 -71.16
N SER A 8 0.52 -16.18 -71.32
CA SER A 8 0.85 -17.24 -70.37
C SER A 8 1.27 -16.58 -69.05
N ARG A 9 0.28 -16.25 -68.21
CA ARG A 9 0.48 -15.85 -66.82
C ARG A 9 1.09 -17.05 -66.11
N SER A 10 2.40 -17.00 -65.88
CA SER A 10 3.14 -18.08 -65.23
C SER A 10 2.70 -18.21 -63.77
N SER A 11 1.89 -19.22 -63.44
CA SER A 11 1.44 -19.51 -62.06
C SER A 11 2.60 -19.56 -61.05
N ARG A 12 3.80 -19.95 -61.48
CA ARG A 12 5.01 -19.98 -60.65
C ARG A 12 5.42 -18.61 -60.08
N LYS A 13 5.20 -17.50 -60.81
CA LYS A 13 5.51 -16.15 -60.31
C LYS A 13 4.53 -15.70 -59.22
N GLY A 14 3.26 -16.13 -59.30
CA GLY A 14 2.26 -15.86 -58.26
C GLY A 14 2.58 -16.57 -56.95
N PHE A 15 2.99 -17.83 -57.00
CA PHE A 15 3.39 -18.59 -55.81
C PHE A 15 4.61 -18.01 -55.11
N ALA A 16 5.64 -17.59 -55.87
CA ALA A 16 6.83 -16.96 -55.28
C ALA A 16 6.48 -15.66 -54.53
N LEU A 17 5.60 -14.84 -55.09
CA LEU A 17 5.15 -13.60 -54.43
C LEU A 17 4.40 -13.88 -53.13
N ILE A 18 3.49 -14.87 -53.13
CA ILE A 18 2.75 -15.27 -51.92
C ILE A 18 3.70 -15.77 -50.84
N ALA A 19 4.68 -16.60 -51.21
CA ALA A 19 5.68 -17.11 -50.26
C ALA A 19 6.51 -15.99 -49.62
N VAL A 20 6.93 -14.99 -50.42
CA VAL A 20 7.66 -13.81 -49.91
C VAL A 20 6.79 -12.96 -48.99
N LEU A 21 5.53 -12.71 -49.37
CA LEU A 21 4.58 -11.97 -48.53
C LEU A 21 4.31 -12.70 -47.20
N ALA A 22 4.10 -14.02 -47.25
CA ALA A 22 3.92 -14.82 -46.05
C ALA A 22 5.16 -14.78 -45.15
N GLY A 23 6.36 -14.89 -45.72
CA GLY A 23 7.62 -14.72 -44.99
C GLY A 23 7.75 -13.34 -44.35
N ALA A 24 7.44 -12.26 -45.08
CA ALA A 24 7.49 -10.90 -44.56
C ALA A 24 6.48 -10.67 -43.41
N VAL A 25 5.26 -11.21 -43.53
CA VAL A 25 4.25 -11.15 -42.46
C VAL A 25 4.70 -11.92 -41.22
N LEU A 26 5.29 -13.10 -41.38
CA LEU A 26 5.82 -13.88 -40.25
C LEU A 26 6.94 -13.14 -39.52
N VAL A 27 7.91 -12.58 -40.26
CA VAL A 27 9.00 -11.80 -39.68
C VAL A 27 8.46 -10.55 -38.97
N GLY A 28 7.51 -9.84 -39.60
CA GLY A 28 6.86 -8.68 -38.99
C GLY A 28 6.10 -9.03 -37.70
N GLY A 29 5.35 -10.13 -37.70
CA GLY A 29 4.65 -10.64 -36.52
C GLY A 29 5.59 -11.04 -35.38
N LEU A 30 6.71 -11.69 -35.70
CA LEU A 30 7.74 -12.03 -34.72
C LEU A 30 8.36 -10.77 -34.10
N ALA A 31 8.73 -9.80 -34.93
CA ALA A 31 9.28 -8.52 -34.47
C ALA A 31 8.30 -7.75 -33.58
N ALA A 32 7.02 -7.71 -33.96
CA ALA A 32 5.96 -7.07 -33.16
C ALA A 32 5.79 -7.77 -31.80
N THR A 33 5.80 -9.10 -31.77
CA THR A 33 5.66 -9.89 -30.53
C THR A 33 6.86 -9.67 -29.60
N LEU A 34 8.08 -9.66 -30.13
CA LEU A 34 9.30 -9.37 -29.35
C LEU A 34 9.27 -7.95 -28.79
N ARG A 35 8.83 -6.96 -29.57
CA ARG A 35 8.69 -5.57 -29.10
C ARG A 35 7.64 -5.46 -27.99
N ALA A 36 6.48 -6.10 -28.15
CA ALA A 36 5.43 -6.13 -27.13
C ALA A 36 5.94 -6.76 -25.83
N ARG A 37 6.69 -7.86 -25.93
CA ARG A 37 7.32 -8.51 -24.77
C ARG A 37 8.35 -7.61 -24.09
N GLY A 38 9.19 -6.92 -24.86
CA GLY A 38 10.17 -5.98 -24.32
C GLY A 38 9.52 -4.82 -23.54
N LEU A 39 8.44 -4.25 -24.07
CA LEU A 39 7.67 -3.20 -23.38
C LEU A 39 7.01 -3.72 -22.09
N ALA A 40 6.44 -4.92 -22.13
CA ALA A 40 5.86 -5.55 -20.94
C ALA A 40 6.92 -5.80 -19.85
N GLN A 41 8.10 -6.28 -20.23
CA GLN A 41 9.22 -6.50 -19.30
C GLN A 41 9.72 -5.18 -18.69
N ALA A 42 9.89 -4.14 -19.51
CA ALA A 42 10.29 -2.81 -19.03
C ALA A 42 9.26 -2.23 -18.04
N ALA A 43 7.96 -2.42 -18.30
CA ALA A 43 6.90 -1.97 -17.40
C ALA A 43 6.89 -2.72 -16.05
N VAL A 44 7.25 -4.01 -16.04
CA VAL A 44 7.38 -4.78 -14.79
C VAL A 44 8.61 -4.31 -14.00
N ILE A 45 9.75 -4.16 -14.66
CA ILE A 45 10.99 -3.69 -14.03
C ILE A 45 10.78 -2.29 -13.42
N GLY A 46 10.20 -1.36 -14.18
CA GLY A 46 9.91 -0.02 -13.67
C GLY A 46 8.98 -0.02 -12.46
N ARG A 47 8.01 -0.94 -12.40
CA ARG A 47 7.12 -1.09 -11.23
C ARG A 47 7.85 -1.64 -10.01
N ILE A 48 8.79 -2.57 -10.20
CA ILE A 48 9.61 -3.12 -9.13
C ILE A 48 10.58 -2.06 -8.60
N GLU A 49 11.26 -1.34 -9.49
CA GLU A 49 12.17 -0.25 -9.13
C GLU A 49 11.44 0.84 -8.34
N GLU A 50 10.24 1.22 -8.78
CA GLU A 50 9.44 2.22 -8.08
C GLU A 50 8.97 1.72 -6.70
N GLY A 51 8.54 0.46 -6.60
CA GLY A 51 8.21 -0.16 -5.32
C GLY A 51 9.41 -0.19 -4.36
N HIS A 52 10.61 -0.50 -4.88
CA HIS A 52 11.84 -0.49 -4.09
C HIS A 52 12.24 0.91 -3.64
N ARG A 53 12.15 1.91 -4.53
CA ARG A 53 12.41 3.32 -4.22
C ARG A 53 11.46 3.84 -3.14
N LEU A 54 10.17 3.51 -3.23
CA LEU A 54 9.19 3.86 -2.21
C LEU A 54 9.50 3.20 -0.86
N ALA A 55 9.89 1.93 -0.86
CA ALA A 55 10.25 1.22 0.37
C ALA A 55 11.49 1.84 1.04
N LEU A 56 12.54 2.15 0.27
CA LEU A 56 13.74 2.82 0.77
C LEU A 56 13.44 4.22 1.31
N GLY A 57 12.62 4.99 0.60
CA GLY A 57 12.19 6.32 1.05
C GLY A 57 11.44 6.26 2.38
N ARG A 58 10.52 5.28 2.55
CA ARG A 58 9.83 5.06 3.84
C ARG A 58 10.81 4.76 4.97
N LEU A 59 11.80 3.88 4.73
CA LEU A 59 12.82 3.54 5.73
C LEU A 59 13.70 4.74 6.08
N SER A 60 14.11 5.55 5.10
CA SER A 60 14.88 6.78 5.34
C SER A 60 14.12 7.77 6.22
N VAL A 61 12.85 8.02 5.87
CA VAL A 61 11.98 8.91 6.65
C VAL A 61 11.78 8.37 8.07
N ALA A 62 11.54 7.07 8.22
CA ALA A 62 11.41 6.44 9.55
C ALA A 62 12.68 6.62 10.39
N ALA A 63 13.85 6.38 9.81
CA ALA A 63 15.13 6.53 10.49
C ALA A 63 15.38 7.98 10.90
N ARG A 64 15.07 8.95 10.02
CA ARG A 64 15.20 10.39 10.29
C ARG A 64 14.27 10.85 11.42
N VAL A 65 13.01 10.42 11.39
CA VAL A 65 12.04 10.70 12.45
C VAL A 65 12.51 10.08 13.77
N GLY A 66 12.94 8.82 13.76
CA GLY A 66 13.48 8.13 14.93
C GLY A 66 14.70 8.85 15.53
N ALA A 67 15.64 9.30 14.69
CA ALA A 67 16.79 10.08 15.13
C ALA A 67 16.37 11.43 15.75
N SER A 68 15.39 12.11 15.17
CA SER A 68 14.85 13.36 15.73
C SER A 68 14.21 13.17 17.10
N LEU A 69 13.49 12.05 17.30
CA LEU A 69 12.86 11.72 18.57
C LEU A 69 13.90 11.40 19.66
N ALA A 70 14.97 10.70 19.30
CA ALA A 70 16.08 10.36 20.21
C ALA A 70 16.97 11.56 20.56
N GLY A 71 17.16 12.49 19.62
CA GLY A 71 18.03 13.66 19.78
C GLY A 71 17.46 14.82 20.61
N GLY A 72 16.24 14.69 21.15
CA GLY A 72 15.59 15.74 21.96
C GLY A 72 15.14 16.97 21.15
N GLY A 73 15.00 16.85 19.84
CA GLY A 73 14.45 17.91 18.98
C GLY A 73 12.94 18.11 19.22
N ALA A 74 12.35 19.07 18.49
CA ALA A 74 10.90 19.26 18.49
C ALA A 74 10.21 17.95 18.08
N ARG A 75 9.45 17.36 19.00
CA ARG A 75 8.71 16.11 18.75
C ARG A 75 7.42 16.43 18.00
N PRO A 76 7.09 15.68 16.93
CA PRO A 76 5.74 15.69 16.39
C PRO A 76 4.73 15.36 17.50
N SER A 77 3.52 15.90 17.39
CA SER A 77 2.42 15.50 18.27
C SER A 77 2.17 13.99 18.12
N THR A 78 1.90 13.31 19.24
CA THR A 78 1.63 11.86 19.30
C THR A 78 0.15 11.52 19.09
N ASP A 79 -0.67 12.50 18.74
CA ASP A 79 -2.10 12.34 18.46
C ASP A 79 -2.39 11.98 16.98
N GLY A 80 -1.35 11.68 16.20
CA GLY A 80 -1.49 11.36 14.79
C GLY A 80 -1.62 12.55 13.85
N THR A 81 -1.42 13.78 14.33
CA THR A 81 -1.45 14.97 13.47
C THR A 81 -0.43 14.83 12.32
N PRO A 82 -0.87 14.96 11.05
CA PRO A 82 0.01 14.74 9.91
C PRO A 82 1.08 15.82 9.80
N VAL A 83 2.33 15.39 9.72
CA VAL A 83 3.48 16.23 9.42
C VAL A 83 3.97 15.91 8.01
N ARG A 84 4.11 16.94 7.19
CA ARG A 84 4.71 16.80 5.86
C ARG A 84 6.23 16.85 5.99
N LEU A 85 6.91 15.81 5.49
CA LEU A 85 8.36 15.78 5.35
C LEU A 85 8.74 15.63 3.88
N GLU A 86 9.81 16.31 3.46
CA GLU A 86 10.38 16.12 2.13
C GLU A 86 11.70 15.36 2.22
N GLU A 87 11.79 14.29 1.44
CA GLU A 87 12.95 13.40 1.35
C GLU A 87 13.12 12.98 -0.12
N ASP A 88 14.32 13.16 -0.67
CA ASP A 88 14.64 12.82 -2.07
C ASP A 88 13.66 13.40 -3.11
N GLY A 89 13.24 14.65 -2.90
CA GLY A 89 12.29 15.35 -3.79
C GLY A 89 10.85 14.81 -3.73
N ARG A 90 10.53 13.95 -2.76
CA ARG A 90 9.18 13.44 -2.52
C ARG A 90 8.64 13.92 -1.20
N ALA A 91 7.36 14.28 -1.19
CA ALA A 91 6.64 14.63 0.02
C ALA A 91 6.02 13.37 0.67
N TRP A 92 6.26 13.24 1.96
CA TRP A 92 5.80 12.16 2.83
C TRP A 92 4.88 12.74 3.88
N GLU A 93 3.77 12.05 4.14
CA GLU A 93 2.94 12.28 5.31
C GLU A 93 3.42 11.33 6.41
N VAL A 94 3.87 11.92 7.52
CA VAL A 94 4.27 11.19 8.73
C VAL A 94 3.29 11.52 9.83
N ARG A 95 2.79 10.48 10.48
CA ARG A 95 1.97 10.58 11.69
C ARG A 95 2.65 9.81 12.81
N LEU A 96 2.72 10.42 13.98
CA LEU A 96 3.21 9.80 15.20
C LEU A 96 2.00 9.54 16.10
N PHE A 97 1.84 8.30 16.52
CA PHE A 97 0.77 7.87 17.42
C PHE A 97 1.40 7.37 18.70
N ASP A 98 0.83 7.66 19.86
CA ASP A 98 1.14 6.86 21.06
C ASP A 98 0.37 5.54 21.00
N VAL A 99 1.01 4.41 21.30
CA VAL A 99 0.36 3.09 21.25
C VAL A 99 -0.77 2.98 22.26
N GLU A 100 -0.72 3.71 23.38
CA GLU A 100 -1.83 3.76 24.34
C GLU A 100 -3.01 4.57 23.79
N GLY A 101 -2.84 5.33 22.70
CA GLY A 101 -3.91 6.00 21.97
C GLY A 101 -4.61 5.11 20.92
N LEU A 102 -4.14 3.88 20.70
CA LEU A 102 -4.63 2.96 19.66
C LEU A 102 -5.39 1.78 20.27
N VAL A 103 -6.25 1.15 19.48
CA VAL A 103 -7.02 -0.03 19.90
C VAL A 103 -6.08 -1.25 19.96
N ASP A 104 -5.84 -1.80 21.15
CA ASP A 104 -5.05 -3.01 21.28
C ASP A 104 -5.84 -4.27 20.89
N LEU A 105 -5.37 -4.98 19.88
CA LEU A 105 -6.08 -6.14 19.34
C LEU A 105 -6.12 -7.35 20.28
N TYR A 106 -5.27 -7.40 21.30
CA TYR A 106 -5.17 -8.51 22.26
C TYR A 106 -5.84 -8.21 23.59
N LEU A 107 -5.65 -7.01 24.10
CA LEU A 107 -6.02 -6.62 25.47
C LEU A 107 -7.27 -5.75 25.54
N ALA A 108 -7.70 -5.13 24.42
CA ALA A 108 -8.82 -4.20 24.48
C ALA A 108 -10.11 -4.86 24.99
N PRO A 109 -10.84 -4.24 25.92
CA PRO A 109 -12.13 -4.77 26.34
C PRO A 109 -13.16 -4.62 25.20
N PRO A 110 -14.27 -5.38 25.22
CA PRO A 110 -15.27 -5.37 24.15
C PRO A 110 -15.82 -3.98 23.81
N GLU A 111 -15.94 -3.10 24.80
CA GLU A 111 -16.40 -1.71 24.64
C GLU A 111 -15.43 -0.88 23.81
N VAL A 112 -14.12 -1.15 23.93
CA VAL A 112 -13.08 -0.51 23.12
C VAL A 112 -12.99 -1.14 21.73
N LEU A 113 -13.14 -2.46 21.63
CA LEU A 113 -13.21 -3.15 20.33
C LEU A 113 -14.43 -2.70 19.50
N ALA A 114 -15.49 -2.21 20.14
CA ALA A 114 -16.65 -1.64 19.45
C ALA A 114 -16.30 -0.42 18.58
N LEU A 115 -15.15 0.23 18.81
CA LEU A 115 -14.63 1.28 17.94
C LEU A 115 -14.27 0.77 16.53
N LEU A 116 -14.04 -0.54 16.38
CA LEU A 116 -13.72 -1.20 15.11
C LEU A 116 -14.95 -1.80 14.41
N GLY A 117 -16.09 -1.92 15.11
CA GLY A 117 -17.30 -2.57 14.59
C GLY A 117 -18.14 -3.23 15.70
N ASP A 118 -18.59 -4.46 15.48
CA ASP A 118 -19.29 -5.24 16.53
C ASP A 118 -18.30 -5.75 17.56
N GLY A 119 -18.08 -4.97 18.63
CA GLY A 119 -17.09 -5.26 19.67
C GLY A 119 -17.30 -6.61 20.36
N VAL A 120 -18.54 -7.09 20.49
CA VAL A 120 -18.84 -8.41 21.08
C VAL A 120 -18.43 -9.52 20.12
N ALA A 121 -18.80 -9.42 18.85
CA ALA A 121 -18.39 -10.39 17.83
C ALA A 121 -16.86 -10.43 17.66
N ILE A 122 -16.20 -9.26 17.65
CA ILE A 122 -14.74 -9.16 17.57
C ILE A 122 -14.08 -9.78 18.79
N ALA A 123 -14.57 -9.50 20.01
CA ALA A 123 -14.05 -10.10 21.23
C ALA A 123 -14.18 -11.63 21.21
N GLN A 124 -15.32 -12.17 20.76
CA GLN A 124 -15.51 -13.62 20.63
C GLN A 124 -14.55 -14.23 19.59
N GLN A 125 -14.41 -13.61 18.42
CA GLN A 125 -13.46 -14.06 17.40
C GLN A 125 -12.02 -14.01 17.89
N ARG A 126 -11.65 -13.00 18.69
CA ARG A 126 -10.35 -12.92 19.34
C ARG A 126 -10.12 -14.10 20.26
N GLU A 127 -11.04 -14.40 21.17
CA GLU A 127 -10.88 -15.54 22.09
C GLU A 127 -10.69 -16.86 21.33
N VAL A 128 -11.45 -17.07 20.25
CA VAL A 128 -11.28 -18.24 19.37
C VAL A 128 -9.89 -18.25 18.72
N ALA A 129 -9.46 -17.12 18.16
CA ALA A 129 -8.17 -17.00 17.49
C ALA A 129 -6.99 -17.22 18.45
N LEU A 130 -7.07 -16.69 19.67
CA LEU A 130 -6.03 -16.83 20.71
C LEU A 130 -6.00 -18.23 21.31
N SER A 131 -7.14 -18.93 21.39
CA SER A 131 -7.18 -20.32 21.88
C SER A 131 -6.40 -21.31 21.00
N ALA A 132 -6.15 -20.93 19.73
CA ALA A 132 -5.36 -21.72 18.80
C ALA A 132 -3.84 -21.46 18.90
N LEU A 133 -3.42 -20.48 19.70
CA LEU A 133 -2.02 -20.11 19.90
C LEU A 133 -1.48 -20.72 21.20
N VAL A 134 -0.15 -20.88 21.26
CA VAL A 134 0.50 -21.20 22.54
C VAL A 134 0.39 -19.98 23.46
N PRO A 135 0.14 -20.15 24.77
CA PRO A 135 0.10 -19.02 25.70
C PRO A 135 1.36 -18.14 25.60
N GLY A 136 1.16 -16.85 25.29
CA GLY A 136 2.24 -15.88 25.09
C GLY A 136 2.60 -15.63 23.62
N ASP A 137 2.20 -16.51 22.70
CA ASP A 137 2.39 -16.29 21.27
C ASP A 137 1.48 -15.16 20.76
N ARG A 138 1.94 -14.53 19.67
CA ARG A 138 1.23 -13.49 18.95
C ARG A 138 1.29 -13.80 17.46
N PHE A 139 0.36 -13.21 16.71
CA PHE A 139 0.43 -13.18 15.26
C PHE A 139 1.57 -12.26 14.84
N ASP A 140 2.14 -12.52 13.67
CA ASP A 140 3.35 -11.85 13.19
C ASP A 140 3.12 -10.37 12.85
N SER A 141 1.87 -9.95 12.67
CA SER A 141 1.50 -8.58 12.29
C SER A 141 0.08 -8.19 12.72
N GLU A 142 -0.16 -6.86 12.81
CA GLU A 142 -1.50 -6.30 13.00
C GLU A 142 -2.46 -6.75 11.89
N GLU A 143 -1.99 -6.77 10.64
CA GLU A 143 -2.79 -7.19 9.48
C GLU A 143 -3.26 -8.64 9.60
N GLN A 144 -2.36 -9.55 9.97
CA GLN A 144 -2.71 -10.96 10.18
C GLN A 144 -3.73 -11.10 11.32
N THR A 145 -3.59 -10.30 12.37
CA THR A 145 -4.53 -10.31 13.50
C THR A 145 -5.91 -9.84 13.07
N LEU A 146 -6.00 -8.70 12.39
CA LEU A 146 -7.26 -8.20 11.85
C LEU A 146 -7.92 -9.22 10.90
N ALA A 147 -7.13 -9.92 10.07
CA ALA A 147 -7.66 -10.98 9.21
C ALA A 147 -8.29 -12.13 10.01
N ARG A 148 -7.68 -12.50 11.15
CA ARG A 148 -8.21 -13.54 12.06
C ARG A 148 -9.44 -13.08 12.83
N LEU A 149 -9.57 -11.78 13.05
CA LEU A 149 -10.75 -11.14 13.64
C LEU A 149 -11.87 -10.86 12.61
N GLY A 150 -11.75 -11.42 11.39
CA GLY A 150 -12.82 -11.40 10.41
C GLY A 150 -12.87 -10.16 9.52
N PHE A 151 -11.91 -9.25 9.62
CA PHE A 151 -11.87 -8.05 8.77
C PHE A 151 -11.39 -8.36 7.35
N ASP A 152 -12.11 -7.82 6.38
CA ASP A 152 -11.75 -7.96 4.97
C ASP A 152 -10.53 -7.10 4.59
N ALA A 153 -10.00 -7.27 3.38
CA ALA A 153 -8.80 -6.55 2.95
C ALA A 153 -8.97 -5.01 2.94
N ALA A 154 -10.16 -4.51 2.61
CA ALA A 154 -10.43 -3.08 2.57
C ALA A 154 -10.53 -2.50 3.99
N GLU A 155 -11.19 -3.23 4.89
CA GLU A 155 -11.28 -2.88 6.30
C GLU A 155 -9.92 -2.90 6.98
N ARG A 156 -9.06 -3.90 6.69
CA ARG A 156 -7.70 -3.94 7.23
C ARG A 156 -6.89 -2.71 6.86
N VAL A 157 -6.94 -2.28 5.60
CA VAL A 157 -6.26 -1.05 5.15
C VAL A 157 -6.81 0.18 5.87
N ARG A 158 -8.13 0.25 6.07
CA ARG A 158 -8.79 1.36 6.76
C ARG A 158 -8.45 1.40 8.25
N LEU A 159 -8.38 0.24 8.91
CA LEU A 159 -8.19 0.13 10.36
C LEU A 159 -6.73 0.13 10.79
N ALA A 160 -5.80 -0.21 9.90
CA ALA A 160 -4.36 -0.28 10.22
C ALA A 160 -3.80 0.92 10.99
N PRO A 161 -4.20 2.20 10.74
CA PRO A 161 -3.68 3.34 11.49
C PRO A 161 -4.24 3.51 12.91
N PHE A 162 -5.24 2.70 13.30
CA PHE A 162 -6.03 2.89 14.52
C PHE A 162 -5.87 1.74 15.52
N VAL A 163 -5.04 0.76 15.20
CA VAL A 163 -4.88 -0.47 15.99
C VAL A 163 -3.43 -0.69 16.34
N THR A 164 -3.19 -1.41 17.42
CA THR A 164 -1.86 -1.86 17.81
C THR A 164 -1.93 -3.24 18.44
N GLN A 165 -0.78 -3.88 18.64
CA GLN A 165 -0.65 -5.06 19.50
C GLN A 165 0.20 -4.77 20.73
N ARG A 166 0.65 -3.53 20.90
CA ARG A 166 1.74 -3.16 21.82
C ARG A 166 1.28 -2.33 23.01
N ALA A 167 -0.02 -2.05 23.15
CA ALA A 167 -0.50 -1.31 24.31
C ALA A 167 -0.33 -2.18 25.57
N ARG A 168 -0.11 -1.54 26.71
CA ARG A 168 0.17 -2.28 27.95
C ARG A 168 -1.11 -2.63 28.71
N THR A 169 -2.16 -1.84 28.55
CA THR A 169 -3.34 -1.90 29.42
C THR A 169 -4.61 -2.35 28.71
N GLY A 170 -4.63 -2.34 27.37
CA GLY A 170 -5.83 -2.57 26.56
C GLY A 170 -6.85 -1.43 26.60
N ALA A 171 -6.75 -0.53 27.58
CA ALA A 171 -7.50 0.72 27.59
C ALA A 171 -6.91 1.71 26.58
N ILE A 172 -7.76 2.56 26.01
CA ILE A 172 -7.30 3.67 25.17
C ILE A 172 -7.21 4.93 26.01
N ASN A 173 -6.09 5.64 25.89
CA ASN A 173 -5.92 6.98 26.41
C ASN A 173 -6.57 7.99 25.44
N PRO A 174 -7.72 8.61 25.80
CA PRO A 174 -8.43 9.51 24.91
C PRO A 174 -7.66 10.81 24.62
N THR A 175 -6.67 11.18 25.44
CA THR A 175 -5.84 12.37 25.17
C THR A 175 -4.79 12.13 24.09
N LEU A 176 -4.40 10.87 23.88
CA LEU A 176 -3.40 10.45 22.90
C LEU A 176 -4.03 9.82 21.65
N ALA A 177 -5.34 9.52 21.71
CA ALA A 177 -6.04 8.90 20.61
C ALA A 177 -6.14 9.84 19.39
N PRO A 178 -6.05 9.28 18.16
CA PRO A 178 -6.39 9.97 16.92
C PRO A 178 -7.74 10.67 17.02
N ALA A 179 -7.91 11.81 16.33
CA ALA A 179 -9.18 12.57 16.36
C ALA A 179 -10.38 11.68 16.00
N GLU A 180 -10.20 10.80 15.02
CA GLU A 180 -11.20 9.84 14.56
C GLU A 180 -11.64 8.86 15.65
N LEU A 181 -10.71 8.42 16.52
CA LEU A 181 -11.04 7.57 17.67
C LEU A 181 -11.58 8.37 18.85
N ARG A 182 -11.10 9.61 19.07
CA ARG A 182 -11.58 10.49 20.14
C ARG A 182 -13.07 10.80 20.01
N ASP A 183 -13.53 11.08 18.80
CA ASP A 183 -14.94 11.37 18.55
C ASP A 183 -15.83 10.17 18.90
N ALA A 184 -15.36 8.95 18.61
CA ALA A 184 -16.06 7.71 18.95
C ALA A 184 -15.96 7.37 20.45
N LEU A 185 -14.81 7.63 21.09
CA LEU A 185 -14.59 7.46 22.53
C LEU A 185 -15.37 8.45 23.38
N GLY A 186 -15.65 9.66 22.88
CA GLY A 186 -16.48 10.64 23.58
C GLY A 186 -17.87 10.11 23.94
N ALA A 187 -18.36 9.09 23.21
CA ALA A 187 -19.60 8.38 23.51
C ALA A 187 -19.46 7.30 24.61
N LEU A 188 -18.24 6.82 24.87
CA LEU A 188 -17.89 5.73 25.78
C LEU A 188 -17.10 6.30 26.97
N ARG A 189 -17.76 6.86 27.99
CA ARG A 189 -17.08 7.45 29.16
C ARG A 189 -16.32 6.37 29.98
N GLY A 190 -15.00 6.49 30.11
CA GLY A 190 -14.15 5.66 30.98
C GLY A 190 -12.66 6.06 30.95
N ASP A 191 -11.97 5.85 32.07
CA ASP A 191 -10.75 6.52 32.54
C ASP A 191 -9.41 6.00 31.96
N THR A 192 -8.35 6.79 32.16
CA THR A 192 -7.13 6.90 31.34
C THR A 192 -5.97 6.02 31.83
N ALA A 193 -5.34 5.27 30.92
CA ALA A 193 -4.03 4.62 31.15
C ALA A 193 -2.87 5.50 30.66
N GLY A 194 -1.76 5.50 31.40
CA GLY A 194 -0.57 6.31 31.11
C GLY A 194 0.65 5.48 30.73
N GLY A 195 1.31 5.84 29.63
CA GLY A 195 2.75 5.71 29.46
C GLY A 195 3.19 5.65 28.00
N GLU A 196 4.51 5.67 27.81
CA GLU A 196 5.13 6.04 26.54
C GLU A 196 5.60 4.82 25.76
N THR A 197 4.99 4.59 24.59
CA THR A 197 5.60 3.93 23.44
C THR A 197 4.90 4.50 22.21
N ALA A 198 5.64 4.94 21.19
CA ALA A 198 5.06 5.59 20.02
C ALA A 198 5.21 4.75 18.74
N GLU A 199 4.20 4.78 17.89
CA GLU A 199 4.13 4.15 16.58
C GLU A 199 4.17 5.22 15.48
N ILE A 200 4.91 4.94 14.40
CA ILE A 200 5.12 5.88 13.29
C ILE A 200 4.43 5.32 12.04
N ALA A 201 3.43 6.04 11.52
CA ALA A 201 2.81 5.74 10.24
C ALA A 201 3.36 6.67 9.15
N ILE A 202 3.81 6.09 8.02
CA ILE A 202 4.42 6.83 6.91
C ILE A 202 3.72 6.44 5.61
N ARG A 203 3.23 7.45 4.89
CA ARG A 203 2.64 7.27 3.55
C ARG A 203 3.06 8.38 2.59
N PRO A 204 3.05 8.14 1.27
CA PRO A 204 3.21 9.22 0.30
C PRO A 204 2.14 10.30 0.49
N TRP A 205 2.51 11.57 0.37
CA TRP A 205 1.57 12.67 0.53
C TRP A 205 0.52 12.67 -0.60
N PRO A 206 -0.79 12.79 -0.28
CA PRO A 206 -1.82 12.83 -1.32
C PRO A 206 -1.66 14.09 -2.19
N GLY A 207 -1.44 13.89 -3.49
CA GLY A 207 -1.27 14.98 -4.46
C GLY A 207 0.17 15.46 -4.67
N ALA A 208 1.17 14.77 -4.12
CA ALA A 208 2.54 14.94 -4.60
C ALA A 208 2.60 14.46 -6.05
N ALA A 209 2.83 15.39 -7.00
CA ALA A 209 3.08 15.03 -8.38
C ALA A 209 4.24 14.04 -8.42
N ASP A 210 4.06 12.93 -9.12
CA ASP A 210 5.16 11.98 -9.31
C ASP A 210 6.26 12.73 -10.09
N PRO A 211 7.47 12.91 -9.53
CA PRO A 211 8.54 13.58 -10.26
C PRO A 211 8.92 12.82 -11.54
N ALA A 212 8.46 11.57 -11.68
CA ALA A 212 8.63 10.76 -12.88
C ALA A 212 7.50 10.93 -13.93
N GLU A 213 6.45 11.73 -13.71
CA GLU A 213 5.49 12.02 -14.78
C GLU A 213 6.09 13.10 -15.69
N PRO A 214 6.62 12.75 -16.89
CA PRO A 214 7.12 13.76 -17.81
C PRO A 214 5.95 14.68 -18.16
N ALA A 215 6.18 16.00 -18.04
CA ALA A 215 5.20 17.01 -18.43
C ALA A 215 4.62 16.61 -19.79
N ARG A 216 3.32 16.27 -19.83
CA ARG A 216 2.63 15.98 -21.08
C ARG A 216 2.73 17.26 -21.91
N GLY A 217 3.67 17.27 -22.85
CA GLY A 217 3.86 18.39 -23.75
C GLY A 217 2.52 18.71 -24.42
N PRO A 218 2.20 19.99 -24.64
CA PRO A 218 0.93 20.36 -25.26
C PRO A 218 0.83 19.63 -26.60
N GLY A 219 -0.16 18.74 -26.71
CA GLY A 219 -0.43 18.01 -27.94
C GLY A 219 -0.64 19.02 -29.05
N GLY A 220 0.31 19.08 -29.99
CA GLY A 220 0.19 19.89 -31.19
C GLY A 220 -1.08 19.50 -31.93
N SER A 221 -1.97 20.47 -32.07
CA SER A 221 -3.09 20.45 -33.02
C SER A 221 -2.57 20.71 -34.43
#